data_AF-X6D708-F1
#
_entry.id   AF-X6D708-F1
#
_cell.length_a   1.000
_cell.length_b   1.000
_cell.length_c   1.000
_cell.angle_alpha   90.00
_cell.angle_beta   90.00
_cell.angle_gamma   90.00
#
_symmetry.space_group_name_H-M   'P 1'
#
loop_
_entity.id
_entity.type
_entity.pdbx_description
1 polymer ?
#
loop_
_entity_poly.entity_id
_entity_poly.type
_entity_poly.pdbx_seq_one_letter_code
_entity_poly.pdbx_strand_id
1 'polypeptide(L)'
;MTTIKFSVAAFAEAAKAIRNIPGGSRNIEILDHARLEVGKKKLTLTMSDLDIEACATIACEGAATIAAIPRAVLEFFIARDGSGDDAGTLDFDADMKTVVARCGKGRLTMPVLPGADFFLIGAEAKDWSFSLRANELIDLLRTCEKAMDETRHYIQGVLLH
;
A
#
# COMPACT_ATOMS: atom_id res chain seq x y z
N MET A 1 24.02 -1.98 0.43
CA MET A 1 23.13 -1.19 1.30
C MET A 1 22.45 -0.17 0.43
N THR A 2 21.12 -0.18 0.42
CA THR A 2 20.31 0.70 -0.43
C THR A 2 19.46 1.57 0.47
N THR A 3 19.64 2.89 0.37
CA THR A 3 18.88 3.86 1.17
C THR A 3 17.88 4.58 0.29
N ILE A 4 16.64 4.63 0.75
CA ILE A 4 15.56 5.41 0.14
C ILE A 4 15.12 6.47 1.14
N LYS A 5 14.97 7.72 0.68
CA LYS A 5 14.53 8.87 1.45
C LYS A 5 13.25 9.45 0.88
N PHE A 6 12.35 9.92 1.75
CA PHE A 6 11.06 10.49 1.36
C PHE A 6 10.53 11.44 2.45
N SER A 7 9.48 12.19 2.12
CA SER A 7 8.70 12.92 3.12
C SER A 7 7.86 11.97 3.96
N VAL A 8 7.95 12.08 5.30
CA VAL A 8 7.17 11.25 6.23
C VAL A 8 5.67 11.46 6.04
N ALA A 9 5.23 12.72 5.90
CA ALA A 9 3.83 13.05 5.66
C ALA A 9 3.32 12.42 4.36
N ALA A 10 4.08 12.52 3.26
CA ALA A 10 3.70 11.91 2.00
C ALA A 10 3.62 10.38 2.09
N PHE A 11 4.61 9.75 2.74
CA PHE A 11 4.60 8.30 2.94
C PHE A 11 3.44 7.85 3.82
N ALA A 12 3.17 8.57 4.91
CA ALA A 12 2.06 8.28 5.80
C ALA A 12 0.73 8.38 5.03
N GLU A 13 0.48 9.43 4.27
CA GLU A 13 -0.73 9.56 3.45
C GLU A 13 -0.88 8.43 2.43
N ALA A 14 0.19 8.07 1.72
CA ALA A 14 0.19 6.93 0.80
C ALA A 14 -0.09 5.60 1.52
N ALA A 15 0.48 5.40 2.70
CA ALA A 15 0.25 4.23 3.53
C ALA A 15 -1.20 4.16 4.03
N LYS A 16 -1.79 5.28 4.48
CA LYS A 16 -3.20 5.36 4.89
C LYS A 16 -4.15 5.01 3.74
N ALA A 17 -3.81 5.39 2.51
CA ALA A 17 -4.62 5.11 1.33
C ALA A 17 -4.69 3.62 0.96
N ILE A 18 -3.65 2.84 1.25
CA ILE A 18 -3.57 1.41 0.85
C ILE A 18 -3.76 0.43 2.01
N ARG A 19 -3.56 0.85 3.27
CA ARG A 19 -3.54 -0.07 4.43
C ARG A 19 -4.86 -0.84 4.65
N ASN A 20 -5.98 -0.36 4.15
CA ASN A 20 -7.27 -1.00 4.42
C ASN A 20 -7.48 -2.29 3.59
N ILE A 21 -6.57 -2.60 2.65
CA ILE A 21 -6.56 -3.91 2.01
C ILE A 21 -6.24 -4.96 3.08
N PRO A 22 -7.13 -5.94 3.30
CA PRO A 22 -6.91 -6.99 4.29
C PRO A 22 -5.59 -7.73 4.02
N GLY A 23 -4.86 -8.08 5.07
CA GLY A 23 -3.91 -9.18 4.94
C GLY A 23 -4.76 -10.42 4.67
N GLY A 24 -4.60 -11.04 3.50
CA GLY A 24 -5.53 -12.07 3.03
C GLY A 24 -5.86 -13.11 4.12
N SER A 25 -7.10 -13.59 4.16
CA SER A 25 -7.55 -14.62 5.12
C SER A 25 -6.82 -15.97 4.98
N ARG A 26 -6.06 -16.11 3.89
CA ARG A 26 -5.21 -17.25 3.54
C ARG A 26 -3.87 -16.99 4.23
N ASN A 27 -3.36 -17.96 5.00
CA ASN A 27 -2.11 -17.89 5.77
C ASN A 27 -0.85 -17.77 4.87
N ILE A 28 -0.80 -16.70 4.06
CA ILE A 28 0.18 -16.39 3.03
C ILE A 28 0.85 -15.09 3.47
N GLU A 29 2.09 -15.21 3.95
CA GLU A 29 2.83 -14.11 4.59
C GLU A 29 2.94 -12.84 3.71
N ILE A 30 3.20 -13.01 2.41
CA ILE A 30 3.40 -11.88 1.50
C ILE A 30 2.14 -11.01 1.31
N LEU A 31 0.94 -11.53 1.63
CA LEU A 31 -0.30 -10.74 1.57
C LEU A 31 -0.42 -9.73 2.72
N ASP A 32 0.37 -9.87 3.78
CA ASP A 32 0.50 -8.84 4.84
C ASP A 32 1.68 -7.88 4.59
N HIS A 33 2.24 -7.91 3.38
CA HIS A 33 3.28 -6.99 2.94
C HIS A 33 2.73 -5.98 1.94
N ALA A 34 3.37 -4.81 1.90
CA ALA A 34 3.21 -3.88 0.79
C ALA A 34 4.39 -4.04 -0.17
N ARG A 35 4.10 -4.19 -1.45
CA ARG A 35 5.11 -4.10 -2.49
C ARG A 35 5.57 -2.64 -2.58
N LEU A 36 6.86 -2.43 -2.38
CA LEU A 36 7.56 -1.17 -2.56
C LEU A 36 8.36 -1.25 -3.86
N GLU A 37 8.12 -0.31 -4.76
CA GLU A 37 8.91 -0.13 -5.97
C GLU A 37 9.43 1.31 -6.06
N VAL A 38 10.75 1.45 -6.17
CA VAL A 38 11.42 2.72 -6.39
C VAL A 38 11.95 2.77 -7.81
N GLY A 39 11.63 3.86 -8.51
CA GLY A 39 12.13 4.14 -9.85
C GLY A 39 11.77 5.56 -10.26
N LYS A 40 12.62 6.20 -11.07
CA LYS A 40 12.35 7.55 -11.64
C LYS A 40 11.99 8.61 -10.57
N LYS A 41 12.67 8.60 -9.42
CA LYS A 41 12.42 9.49 -8.26
C LYS A 41 11.03 9.34 -7.63
N LYS A 42 10.39 8.20 -7.83
CA LYS A 42 9.09 7.85 -7.26
C LYS A 42 9.19 6.55 -6.48
N LEU A 43 8.43 6.49 -5.39
CA LEU A 43 8.19 5.30 -4.60
C LEU A 43 6.70 4.97 -4.75
N THR A 44 6.42 3.78 -5.26
CA THR A 44 5.06 3.23 -5.38
C THR A 44 4.89 2.16 -4.32
N LEU A 45 3.87 2.30 -3.49
CA LEU A 45 3.43 1.27 -2.55
C LEU A 45 2.17 0.61 -3.11
N THR A 46 2.14 -0.72 -3.11
CA THR A 46 0.99 -1.51 -3.53
C THR A 46 0.64 -2.54 -2.47
N MET A 47 -0.63 -2.64 -2.11
CA MET A 47 -1.18 -3.72 -1.29
C MET A 47 -2.24 -4.49 -2.08
N SER A 48 -2.31 -5.81 -1.87
CA SER A 48 -3.32 -6.66 -2.49
C SER A 48 -3.65 -7.86 -1.61
N ASP A 49 -4.91 -8.29 -1.65
CA ASP A 49 -5.39 -9.55 -1.07
C ASP A 49 -5.71 -10.61 -2.14
N LEU A 50 -5.25 -10.38 -3.39
CA LEU A 50 -5.52 -11.12 -4.62
C LEU A 50 -6.88 -10.82 -5.29
N ASP A 51 -7.80 -10.14 -4.61
CA ASP A 51 -9.10 -9.75 -5.15
C ASP A 51 -9.17 -8.22 -5.37
N ILE A 52 -8.56 -7.46 -4.45
CA ILE A 52 -8.43 -6.01 -4.49
C ILE A 52 -6.96 -5.63 -4.54
N GLU A 53 -6.62 -4.59 -5.31
CA GLU A 53 -5.30 -3.97 -5.35
C GLU A 53 -5.45 -2.46 -5.13
N ALA A 54 -4.68 -1.91 -4.20
CA ALA A 54 -4.58 -0.47 -3.99
C ALA A 54 -3.13 -0.04 -4.12
N CYS A 55 -2.89 1.06 -4.84
CA CYS A 55 -1.57 1.64 -4.99
C CYS A 55 -1.57 3.15 -4.69
N ALA A 56 -0.45 3.63 -4.16
CA ALA A 56 -0.20 5.04 -3.92
C ALA A 56 1.26 5.36 -4.27
N THR A 57 1.49 6.53 -4.87
CA THR A 57 2.82 6.94 -5.33
C THR A 57 3.24 8.26 -4.70
N ILE A 58 4.48 8.32 -4.22
CA ILE A 58 5.09 9.52 -3.63
C ILE A 58 6.42 9.84 -4.31
N ALA A 59 6.90 11.06 -4.14
CA ALA A 59 8.27 11.41 -4.50
C ALA A 59 9.27 10.79 -3.51
N CYS A 60 10.42 10.34 -4.00
CA CYS A 60 11.51 9.82 -3.18
C CYS A 60 12.88 10.03 -3.82
N GLU A 61 13.93 9.85 -3.02
CA GLU A 61 15.32 9.77 -3.46
C GLU A 61 15.87 8.39 -3.11
N GLY A 62 16.48 7.69 -4.06
CA GLY A 62 17.03 6.36 -3.84
C GLY A 62 17.33 5.64 -5.14
N ALA A 63 18.07 4.54 -5.04
CA ALA A 63 18.31 3.66 -6.18
C ALA A 63 17.06 2.84 -6.52
N ALA A 64 16.98 2.36 -7.77
CA ALA A 64 15.91 1.48 -8.19
C ALA A 64 15.88 0.22 -7.30
N THR A 65 14.72 -0.06 -6.72
CA THR A 65 14.57 -1.09 -5.67
C THR A 65 13.17 -1.68 -5.74
N ILE A 66 13.05 -2.99 -5.61
CA ILE A 66 11.76 -3.68 -5.50
C ILE A 66 11.85 -4.61 -4.28
N ALA A 67 10.91 -4.47 -3.35
CA ALA A 67 10.83 -5.27 -2.13
C ALA A 67 9.39 -5.41 -1.67
N ALA A 68 9.07 -6.47 -0.93
CA ALA A 68 7.83 -6.56 -0.16
C ALA A 68 8.17 -6.23 1.30
N ILE A 69 7.67 -5.10 1.80
CA ILE A 69 7.90 -4.62 3.18
C ILE A 69 6.69 -4.98 4.06
N PRO A 70 6.90 -5.44 5.31
CA PRO A 70 5.77 -5.78 6.18
C PRO A 70 4.87 -4.57 6.47
N ARG A 71 3.58 -4.80 6.68
CA ARG A 71 2.60 -3.78 7.10
C ARG A 71 3.08 -2.95 8.28
N ALA A 72 3.82 -3.55 9.22
CA ALA A 72 4.39 -2.83 10.37
C ALA A 72 5.27 -1.63 9.97
N VAL A 73 5.92 -1.67 8.80
CA VAL A 73 6.68 -0.53 8.26
C VAL A 73 5.76 0.61 7.84
N LEU A 74 4.58 0.31 7.27
CA LEU A 74 3.57 1.31 6.97
C LEU A 74 3.05 1.97 8.24
N GLU A 75 2.66 1.16 9.23
CA GLU A 75 2.15 1.62 10.51
C GLU A 75 3.17 2.46 11.28
N PHE A 76 4.47 2.13 11.17
CA PHE A 76 5.55 2.91 11.77
C PHE A 76 5.59 4.37 11.28
N PHE A 77 5.39 4.60 9.98
CA PHE A 77 5.40 5.96 9.42
C PHE A 77 4.07 6.66 9.61
N ILE A 78 2.94 5.95 9.57
CA ILE A 78 1.62 6.51 9.94
C ILE A 78 1.66 7.05 11.37
N ALA A 79 2.22 6.29 12.32
CA ALA A 79 2.32 6.70 13.72
C ALA A 79 3.30 7.86 13.96
N ARG A 80 4.15 8.19 12.98
CA ARG A 80 5.11 9.30 13.04
C ARG A 80 4.70 10.51 12.22
N ASP A 81 3.56 10.43 11.56
CA ASP A 81 2.99 11.58 10.89
C ASP A 81 2.74 12.71 11.90
N GLY A 82 3.21 13.91 11.60
CA GLY A 82 3.13 15.07 12.49
C GLY A 82 4.10 15.07 13.68
N SER A 83 5.10 14.18 13.76
CA SER A 83 6.09 14.19 14.85
C SER A 83 7.17 15.28 14.75
N GLY A 84 7.10 16.13 13.73
CA GLY A 84 8.07 17.22 13.46
C GLY A 84 9.32 16.78 12.69
N ASP A 85 9.47 15.48 12.41
CA ASP A 85 10.52 14.93 11.54
C ASP A 85 9.97 14.79 10.12
N ASP A 86 10.35 15.68 9.22
CA ASP A 86 9.79 15.71 7.85
C ASP A 86 10.37 14.62 6.93
N ALA A 87 11.54 14.07 7.27
CA ALA A 87 12.27 13.12 6.43
C ALA A 87 12.32 11.71 7.05
N GLY A 88 11.94 10.72 6.25
CA GLY A 88 12.01 9.30 6.59
C GLY A 88 13.03 8.58 5.72
N THR A 89 13.62 7.50 6.24
CA THR A 89 14.49 6.60 5.46
C THR A 89 14.08 5.14 5.57
N LEU A 90 14.27 4.41 4.48
CA LEU A 90 14.27 2.96 4.44
C LEU A 90 15.66 2.51 3.99
N ASP A 91 16.35 1.80 4.88
CA ASP A 91 17.71 1.32 4.65
C ASP A 91 17.69 -0.20 4.54
N PHE A 92 17.91 -0.70 3.33
CA PHE A 92 18.01 -2.12 3.03
C PHE A 92 19.45 -2.60 3.18
N ASP A 93 19.61 -3.81 3.71
CA ASP A 93 20.90 -4.51 3.74
C ASP A 93 21.38 -4.88 2.33
N ALA A 94 22.58 -5.45 2.22
CA ALA A 94 23.14 -5.82 0.92
C ALA A 94 22.35 -6.94 0.22
N ASP A 95 21.76 -7.84 1.01
CA ASP A 95 21.07 -9.03 0.52
C ASP A 95 19.56 -8.83 0.32
N MET A 96 19.04 -7.61 0.57
CA MET A 96 17.61 -7.28 0.49
C MET A 96 16.74 -8.21 1.35
N LYS A 97 17.21 -8.57 2.55
CA LYS A 97 16.50 -9.44 3.52
C LYS A 97 15.97 -8.69 4.72
N THR A 98 16.56 -7.53 5.02
CA THR A 98 16.16 -6.70 6.16
C THR A 98 16.02 -5.25 5.72
N VAL A 99 14.98 -4.58 6.21
CA VAL A 99 14.81 -3.14 6.09
C VAL A 99 14.86 -2.48 7.46
N VAL A 100 15.54 -1.35 7.53
CA VAL A 100 15.52 -0.46 8.69
C VAL A 100 14.76 0.81 8.33
N ALA A 101 13.59 1.00 8.93
CA ALA A 101 12.80 2.22 8.83
C ALA A 101 13.24 3.22 9.90
N ARG A 102 13.49 4.47 9.51
CA ARG A 102 13.92 5.56 10.40
C ARG A 102 13.12 6.83 10.17
N CYS A 103 12.82 7.52 11.26
CA CYS A 103 12.27 8.87 11.26
C CYS A 103 12.62 9.49 12.63
N GLY A 104 13.44 10.55 12.60
CA GLY A 104 14.07 11.13 13.78
C GLY A 104 14.81 10.11 14.64
N LYS A 105 14.43 10.02 15.92
CA LYS A 105 14.95 9.03 16.88
C LYS A 105 14.30 7.64 16.75
N GLY A 106 13.26 7.54 15.92
CA GLY A 106 12.54 6.31 15.68
C GLY A 106 13.29 5.33 14.80
N ARG A 107 13.25 4.05 15.18
CA ARG A 107 13.83 2.97 14.41
C ARG A 107 12.96 1.72 14.50
N LEU A 108 12.68 1.11 13.35
CA LEU A 108 12.08 -0.21 13.24
C LEU A 108 12.93 -1.06 12.29
N THR A 109 13.23 -2.30 12.66
CA THR A 109 13.96 -3.25 11.81
C THR A 109 13.03 -4.43 11.54
N MET A 110 12.81 -4.77 10.27
CA MET A 110 11.92 -5.85 9.87
C MET A 110 12.54 -6.72 8.78
N PRO A 111 12.25 -8.03 8.75
CA PRO A 111 12.55 -8.84 7.57
C PRO A 111 11.73 -8.33 6.38
N VAL A 112 12.26 -8.53 5.17
CA VAL A 112 11.56 -8.22 3.92
C VAL A 112 11.55 -9.44 3.00
N LEU A 113 10.53 -9.52 2.17
CA LEU A 113 10.40 -10.55 1.15
C LEU A 113 10.78 -9.99 -0.23
N PRO A 114 11.17 -10.85 -1.19
CA PRO A 114 11.45 -10.42 -2.56
C PRO A 114 10.19 -9.82 -3.19
N GLY A 115 10.25 -8.56 -3.63
CA GLY A 115 9.08 -7.90 -4.23
C GLY A 115 8.70 -8.42 -5.62
N ALA A 116 9.52 -9.29 -6.21
CA ALA A 116 9.21 -10.01 -7.45
C ALA A 116 8.21 -11.15 -7.24
N ASP A 117 8.12 -11.68 -6.01
CA ASP A 117 7.16 -12.73 -5.64
C ASP A 117 5.76 -12.17 -5.36
N PHE A 118 5.64 -10.84 -5.30
CA PHE A 118 4.38 -10.16 -5.05
C PHE A 118 3.51 -10.15 -6.30
N PHE A 119 2.32 -10.75 -6.22
CA PHE A 119 1.37 -10.79 -7.31
C PHE A 119 0.69 -9.42 -7.50
N LEU A 120 0.74 -8.90 -8.73
CA LEU A 120 -0.02 -7.72 -9.14
C LEU A 120 -1.22 -8.16 -9.96
N ILE A 121 -2.41 -7.69 -9.60
CA ILE A 121 -3.65 -7.99 -10.33
C ILE A 121 -3.58 -7.36 -11.72
N GLY A 122 -3.14 -6.10 -11.78
CA GLY A 122 -3.09 -5.33 -13.01
C GLY A 122 -4.48 -4.93 -13.52
N ALA A 123 -4.71 -3.63 -13.72
CA ALA A 123 -5.93 -3.16 -14.35
C ALA A 123 -5.78 -3.19 -15.88
N GLU A 124 -6.67 -3.88 -16.58
CA GLU A 124 -6.82 -3.71 -18.03
C GLU A 124 -7.38 -2.31 -18.32
N ALA A 125 -6.88 -1.66 -19.38
CA ALA A 125 -7.48 -0.44 -19.89
C ALA A 125 -8.95 -0.72 -20.28
N LYS A 126 -9.87 0.09 -19.77
CA LYS A 126 -11.28 0.05 -20.17
C LYS A 126 -11.54 1.12 -21.22
N ASP A 127 -12.42 0.83 -22.17
CA ASP A 127 -12.74 1.72 -23.29
C ASP A 127 -13.66 2.90 -22.92
N TRP A 128 -14.02 3.02 -21.64
CA TRP A 128 -14.94 4.05 -21.14
C TRP A 128 -14.47 4.60 -19.79
N SER A 129 -14.82 5.86 -19.52
CA SER A 129 -14.54 6.54 -18.26
C SER A 129 -15.62 7.59 -17.98
N PHE A 130 -15.94 7.80 -16.72
CA PHE A 130 -16.78 8.92 -16.27
C PHE A 130 -16.22 9.49 -14.97
N SER A 131 -16.75 10.63 -14.53
CA SER A 131 -16.37 11.26 -13.28
C SER A 131 -17.60 11.53 -12.43
N LEU A 132 -17.46 11.30 -11.13
CA LEU A 132 -18.49 11.54 -10.12
C LEU A 132 -17.78 12.14 -8.91
N ARG A 133 -18.50 12.92 -8.09
CA ARG A 133 -17.93 13.39 -6.83
C ARG A 133 -17.80 12.22 -5.85
N ALA A 134 -16.72 12.21 -5.06
CA ALA A 134 -16.47 11.14 -4.11
C ALA A 134 -17.60 10.96 -3.09
N ASN A 135 -18.23 12.06 -2.64
CA ASN A 135 -19.36 11.98 -1.72
C ASN A 135 -20.59 11.34 -2.36
N GLU A 136 -20.86 11.63 -3.64
CA GLU A 136 -21.97 11.00 -4.38
C GLU A 136 -21.75 9.49 -4.49
N LEU A 137 -20.51 9.02 -4.75
CA LEU A 137 -20.20 7.58 -4.79
C LEU A 137 -20.42 6.93 -3.42
N ILE A 138 -19.92 7.57 -2.36
CA ILE A 138 -20.04 7.06 -0.98
C ILE A 138 -21.52 6.95 -0.59
N ASP A 139 -22.32 7.96 -0.88
CA ASP A 139 -23.74 7.97 -0.56
C ASP A 139 -24.49 6.89 -1.33
N LEU A 140 -24.18 6.68 -2.63
CA LEU A 140 -24.75 5.57 -3.41
C LEU A 140 -24.40 4.21 -2.79
N LEU A 141 -23.12 3.94 -2.51
CA LEU A 141 -22.70 2.66 -1.93
C LEU A 141 -23.36 2.38 -0.57
N ARG A 142 -23.50 3.40 0.29
CA ARG A 142 -24.17 3.29 1.60
C ARG A 142 -25.64 2.88 1.48
N THR A 143 -26.34 3.29 0.41
CA THR A 143 -27.73 2.87 0.23
C THR A 143 -27.87 1.38 -0.12
N CYS A 144 -26.83 0.77 -0.71
CA CYS A 144 -26.84 -0.61 -1.15
C CYS A 144 -26.27 -1.63 -0.14
N GLU A 145 -25.41 -1.19 0.80
CA GLU A 145 -24.67 -2.09 1.71
C GLU A 145 -25.56 -3.08 2.46
N LYS A 146 -26.77 -2.65 2.87
CA LYS A 146 -27.71 -3.46 3.65
C LYS A 146 -28.45 -4.53 2.85
N ALA A 147 -28.38 -4.46 1.52
CA ALA A 147 -29.03 -5.41 0.63
C ALA A 147 -28.12 -6.59 0.23
N MET A 148 -26.86 -6.59 0.66
CA MET A 148 -25.89 -7.63 0.36
C MET A 148 -26.15 -8.90 1.18
N ASP A 149 -25.87 -10.06 0.58
CA ASP A 149 -26.02 -11.38 1.22
C ASP A 149 -24.79 -12.26 0.95
N GLU A 150 -24.07 -12.60 2.02
CA GLU A 150 -22.85 -13.39 1.98
C GLU A 150 -23.07 -14.84 1.52
N THR A 151 -24.29 -15.36 1.57
CA THR A 151 -24.61 -16.76 1.21
C THR A 151 -24.80 -16.97 -0.29
N ARG A 152 -24.99 -15.89 -1.06
CA ARG A 152 -25.33 -15.93 -2.48
C ARG A 152 -24.36 -15.08 -3.28
N HIS A 153 -23.41 -15.74 -3.95
CA HIS A 153 -22.32 -15.08 -4.69
C HIS A 153 -22.75 -13.96 -5.65
N TYR A 154 -23.94 -14.05 -6.25
CA TYR A 154 -24.46 -13.04 -7.19
C TYR A 154 -25.05 -11.78 -6.53
N ILE A 155 -25.16 -11.75 -5.19
CA ILE A 155 -25.61 -10.57 -4.42
C ILE A 155 -24.65 -10.24 -3.26
N GLN A 156 -23.39 -10.64 -3.37
CA GLN A 156 -22.32 -10.26 -2.44
C GLN A 156 -21.78 -8.83 -2.67
N GLY A 157 -22.32 -8.10 -3.65
CA GLY A 157 -21.83 -6.77 -4.02
C GLY A 157 -22.88 -5.91 -4.73
N VAL A 158 -22.43 -4.81 -5.32
CA VAL A 158 -23.26 -3.86 -6.07
C VAL A 158 -23.12 -4.05 -7.58
N LEU A 159 -24.24 -3.94 -8.31
CA LEU A 159 -24.23 -3.86 -9.77
C LEU A 159 -24.13 -2.40 -10.21
N LEU A 160 -22.95 -1.98 -10.66
CA LEU A 160 -22.74 -0.68 -11.30
C LEU A 160 -23.06 -0.81 -12.79
N HIS A 161 -23.95 0.05 -13.28
CA HIS A 161 -24.44 0.05 -14.66
C HIS A 161 -24.73 1.48 -15.14
#